data_AF-A0A1I4K753-F1
#
_entry.id   AF-A0A1I4K753-F1
#
_cell.length_a   1.000
_cell.length_b   1.000
_cell.length_c   1.000
_cell.angle_alpha   90.00
_cell.angle_beta   90.00
_cell.angle_gamma   90.00
#
_symmetry.space_group_name_H-M   'P 1'
#
loop_
_entity.id
_entity.type
_entity.pdbx_description
1 polymer ?
#
loop_
_entity_poly.entity_id
_entity_poly.type
_entity_poly.pdbx_seq_one_letter_code
_entity_poly.pdbx_strand_id
1 'polypeptide(L)'
;MRLQDEGGERSIELRPTALQPDDDRVLAEVAVDDGARRWSLTDSPCLTRDEARDLAAWLAGIAEDATAAADEWTSLTFSSNVLSMSGHRIPGGTVELRIAVLRMRASDDRTADVVVGLRTPQAAVSAAARDLLAGLDALR
;
A
#
# COMPACT_ATOMS: atom_id res chain seq x y z
N MET A 1 -3.67 -1.50 -7.14
CA MET A 1 -4.16 -0.36 -6.34
C MET A 1 -3.18 0.79 -6.41
N ARG A 2 -3.65 2.04 -6.32
CA ARG A 2 -2.82 3.24 -6.23
C ARG A 2 -3.38 4.21 -5.20
N LEU A 3 -2.51 4.77 -4.38
CA LEU A 3 -2.82 5.82 -3.42
C LEU A 3 -1.94 7.03 -3.72
N GLN A 4 -2.53 8.22 -3.64
CA GLN A 4 -1.86 9.48 -3.91
C GLN A 4 -2.16 10.48 -2.79
N ASP A 5 -1.18 11.31 -2.49
CA ASP A 5 -1.28 12.40 -1.54
C ASP A 5 -2.20 13.51 -2.06
N GLU A 6 -3.05 14.03 -1.18
CA GLU A 6 -3.98 15.10 -1.48
C GLU A 6 -3.19 16.38 -1.81
N GLY A 7 -3.36 16.87 -3.04
CA GLY A 7 -2.67 18.08 -3.51
C GLY A 7 -1.17 17.91 -3.77
N GLY A 8 -0.66 16.67 -3.79
CA GLY A 8 0.76 16.37 -3.98
C GLY A 8 1.07 15.36 -5.09
N GLU A 9 2.36 15.23 -5.40
CA GLU A 9 2.88 14.27 -6.38
C GLU A 9 3.23 12.91 -5.75
N ARG A 10 3.30 12.86 -4.42
CA ARG A 10 3.64 11.66 -3.66
C ARG A 10 2.59 10.57 -3.86
N SER A 11 3.02 9.36 -4.15
CA SER A 11 2.12 8.23 -4.36
C SER A 11 2.77 6.88 -4.10
N ILE A 12 1.94 5.87 -3.88
CA ILE A 12 2.34 4.47 -3.92
C ILE A 12 1.40 3.68 -4.81
N GLU A 13 1.97 2.76 -5.58
CA GLU A 13 1.24 1.79 -6.37
C GLU A 13 1.70 0.38 -5.98
N LEU A 14 0.73 -0.47 -5.68
CA LEU A 14 0.92 -1.90 -5.42
C LEU A 14 0.11 -2.67 -6.46
N ARG A 15 0.78 -3.44 -7.30
CA ARG A 15 0.16 -4.18 -8.40
C ARG A 15 0.44 -5.67 -8.27
N PRO A 16 -0.56 -6.50 -7.92
CA PRO A 16 -0.44 -7.95 -8.06
C PRO A 16 -0.11 -8.31 -9.52
N THR A 17 0.86 -9.19 -9.74
CA THR A 17 1.35 -9.55 -11.08
C THR A 17 1.29 -11.05 -11.37
N ALA A 18 1.50 -11.89 -10.36
CA ALA A 18 1.47 -13.35 -10.52
C ALA A 18 1.20 -14.05 -9.19
N LEU A 19 0.72 -15.29 -9.29
CA LEU A 19 0.68 -16.24 -8.19
C LEU A 19 1.88 -17.18 -8.30
N GLN A 20 2.56 -17.44 -7.20
CA GLN A 20 3.53 -18.51 -7.14
C GLN A 20 2.79 -19.86 -6.98
N PRO A 21 3.05 -20.86 -7.84
CA PRO A 21 2.31 -22.12 -7.86
C PRO A 21 2.33 -22.91 -6.55
N ASP A 22 3.42 -22.78 -5.77
CA ASP A 22 3.73 -23.71 -4.69
C ASP A 22 3.56 -23.14 -3.26
N ASP A 23 3.29 -21.84 -3.09
CA ASP A 23 3.40 -21.18 -1.75
C ASP A 23 2.32 -20.12 -1.44
N ASP A 24 1.20 -20.08 -2.19
CA ASP A 24 0.11 -19.08 -2.03
C ASP A 24 0.60 -17.61 -1.97
N ARG A 25 1.78 -17.36 -2.57
CA ARG A 25 2.39 -16.03 -2.63
C ARG A 25 1.88 -15.30 -3.85
N VAL A 26 1.59 -14.03 -3.64
CA VAL A 26 1.30 -13.04 -4.66
C VAL A 26 2.58 -12.24 -4.88
N LEU A 27 3.12 -12.31 -6.10
CA LEU A 27 4.15 -11.38 -6.53
C LEU A 27 3.47 -10.04 -6.83
N ALA A 28 3.88 -9.01 -6.11
CA ALA A 28 3.43 -7.65 -6.39
C ALA A 28 4.58 -6.81 -6.95
N GLU A 29 4.30 -5.91 -7.87
CA GLU A 29 5.19 -4.79 -8.13
C GLU A 29 4.84 -3.63 -7.20
N VAL A 30 5.85 -2.94 -6.70
CA VAL A 30 5.67 -1.71 -5.92
C VAL A 30 6.39 -0.57 -6.61
N ALA A 31 5.67 0.53 -6.80
CA ALA A 31 6.25 1.80 -7.20
C ALA A 31 5.89 2.88 -6.18
N VAL A 32 6.86 3.71 -5.83
CA VAL A 32 6.67 4.87 -4.95
C VAL A 32 7.16 6.12 -5.67
N ASP A 33 6.35 7.16 -5.67
CA ASP A 33 6.77 8.51 -5.98
C ASP A 33 6.90 9.29 -4.66
N ASP A 34 8.10 9.78 -4.34
CA ASP A 34 8.36 10.54 -3.11
C ASP A 34 8.25 12.07 -3.31
N GLY A 35 7.84 12.52 -4.51
CA GLY A 35 7.74 13.92 -4.91
C GLY A 35 9.03 14.49 -5.52
N ALA A 36 10.14 13.76 -5.46
CA ALA A 36 11.38 14.12 -6.17
C ALA A 36 11.85 13.00 -7.10
N ARG A 37 11.53 11.75 -6.76
CA ARG A 37 12.02 10.55 -7.42
C ARG A 37 10.94 9.50 -7.49
N ARG A 38 11.00 8.72 -8.57
CA ARG A 38 10.29 7.46 -8.69
C ARG A 38 11.19 6.30 -8.29
N TRP A 39 10.66 5.47 -7.42
CA TRP A 39 11.27 4.26 -6.91
C TRP A 39 10.46 3.05 -7.36
N SER A 40 11.13 1.95 -7.64
CA SER A 40 10.51 0.67 -7.98
C SER A 40 11.16 -0.45 -7.19
N LEU A 41 10.36 -1.42 -6.77
CA LEU A 41 10.87 -2.61 -6.12
C LEU A 41 10.98 -3.73 -7.16
N THR A 42 12.21 -4.11 -7.47
CA THR A 42 12.56 -5.06 -8.54
C THR A 42 12.44 -6.51 -8.08
N ASP A 43 12.73 -6.77 -6.82
CA ASP A 43 12.45 -8.05 -6.15
C ASP A 43 11.06 -7.95 -5.50
N SER A 44 10.02 -8.21 -6.29
CA SER A 44 8.61 -8.14 -5.92
C SER A 44 8.35 -8.63 -4.49
N PRO A 45 7.71 -7.84 -3.61
CA PRO A 45 7.32 -8.32 -2.30
C PRO A 45 6.32 -9.47 -2.48
N CYS A 46 6.63 -10.59 -1.82
CA CYS A 46 5.72 -11.71 -1.71
C CYS A 46 4.79 -11.46 -0.52
N LEU A 47 3.57 -11.01 -0.80
CA LEU A 47 2.47 -11.12 0.16
C LEU A 47 1.87 -12.52 0.02
N THR A 48 1.39 -13.14 1.10
CA THR A 48 0.42 -14.23 0.91
C THR A 48 -0.87 -13.68 0.32
N ARG A 49 -1.71 -14.55 -0.23
CA ARG A 49 -3.03 -14.15 -0.70
C ARG A 49 -3.89 -13.59 0.41
N ASP A 50 -3.79 -14.17 1.60
CA ASP A 50 -4.50 -13.70 2.79
C ASP A 50 -3.95 -12.35 3.26
N GLU A 51 -2.63 -12.14 3.29
CA GLU A 51 -2.03 -10.84 3.60
C GLU A 51 -2.48 -9.74 2.64
N ALA A 52 -2.59 -10.06 1.35
CA ALA A 52 -3.06 -9.11 0.35
C ALA A 52 -4.57 -8.80 0.52
N ARG A 53 -5.37 -9.77 0.97
CA ARG A 53 -6.78 -9.55 1.33
C ARG A 53 -6.93 -8.77 2.63
N ASP A 54 -6.12 -9.06 3.63
CA ASP A 54 -6.09 -8.36 4.91
C ASP A 54 -5.68 -6.91 4.70
N LEU A 55 -4.72 -6.63 3.81
CA LEU A 55 -4.38 -5.28 3.40
C LEU A 55 -5.59 -4.55 2.78
N ALA A 56 -6.29 -5.19 1.85
CA ALA A 56 -7.49 -4.58 1.27
C ALA A 56 -8.59 -4.35 2.30
N ALA A 57 -8.83 -5.32 3.19
CA ALA A 57 -9.83 -5.23 4.25
C ALA A 57 -9.49 -4.12 5.26
N TRP A 58 -8.22 -4.00 5.63
CA TRP A 58 -7.73 -2.94 6.51
C TRP A 58 -7.87 -1.55 5.87
N LEU A 59 -7.51 -1.40 4.58
CA LEU A 59 -7.71 -0.14 3.84
C LEU A 59 -9.20 0.25 3.76
N ALA A 60 -10.09 -0.72 3.53
CA ALA A 60 -11.53 -0.46 3.55
C ALA A 60 -11.99 -0.08 4.97
N GLY A 61 -11.56 -0.83 5.98
CA GLY A 61 -11.89 -0.60 7.39
C GLY A 61 -11.47 0.79 7.86
N ILE A 62 -10.20 1.18 7.67
CA ILE A 62 -9.71 2.50 8.10
C ILE A 62 -10.40 3.67 7.36
N ALA A 63 -10.85 3.44 6.13
CA ALA A 63 -11.57 4.44 5.36
C ALA A 63 -13.05 4.58 5.81
N GLU A 64 -13.68 3.49 6.26
CA GLU A 64 -15.10 3.44 6.62
C GLU A 64 -15.37 3.62 8.13
N ASP A 65 -14.36 3.38 8.98
CA ASP A 65 -14.54 3.38 10.42
C ASP A 65 -14.96 4.76 10.95
N ALA A 66 -16.19 4.82 11.47
CA ALA A 66 -16.80 5.97 12.14
C ALA A 66 -16.73 5.88 13.68
N THR A 67 -16.18 4.80 14.20
CA THR A 67 -16.18 4.42 15.62
C THR A 67 -14.81 4.55 16.29
N ALA A 68 -13.71 4.40 15.55
CA ALA A 68 -12.38 4.72 16.07
C ALA A 68 -12.25 6.23 16.35
N ALA A 69 -11.66 6.57 17.50
CA ALA A 69 -11.26 7.94 17.77
C ALA A 69 -10.27 8.38 16.68
N ALA A 70 -10.43 9.58 16.13
CA ALA A 70 -9.72 10.04 14.95
C ALA A 70 -8.19 10.24 15.12
N ASP A 71 -7.62 9.74 16.21
CA ASP A 71 -6.19 9.81 16.51
C ASP A 71 -5.58 8.42 16.78
N GLU A 72 -6.37 7.33 16.69
CA GLU A 72 -5.85 5.97 16.89
C GLU A 72 -5.14 5.46 15.63
N TRP A 73 -3.83 5.24 15.75
CA TRP A 73 -3.02 4.62 14.71
C TRP A 73 -3.17 3.11 14.73
N THR A 74 -3.44 2.54 13.56
CA THR A 74 -3.39 1.09 13.33
C THR A 74 -2.29 0.77 12.32
N SER A 75 -1.80 -0.47 12.33
CA SER A 75 -0.72 -0.90 11.46
C SER A 75 -0.91 -2.33 10.98
N LEU A 76 -0.47 -2.60 9.77
CA LEU A 76 -0.27 -3.93 9.21
C LEU A 76 1.22 -4.22 9.04
N THR A 77 1.60 -5.39 9.53
CA THR A 77 2.91 -6.00 9.29
C THR A 77 2.71 -7.31 8.54
N PHE A 78 3.51 -7.56 7.53
CA PHE A 78 3.45 -8.78 6.73
C PHE A 78 4.61 -9.71 7.09
N SER A 79 4.50 -10.98 6.70
CA SER A 79 5.57 -11.97 6.84
C SER A 79 6.84 -11.52 6.12
N SER A 80 6.67 -10.86 4.97
CA SER A 80 7.74 -10.12 4.31
C SER A 80 7.92 -8.76 4.97
N ASN A 81 9.11 -8.49 5.50
CA ASN A 81 9.45 -7.21 6.11
C ASN A 81 9.66 -6.06 5.09
N VAL A 82 9.50 -6.35 3.79
CA VAL A 82 9.79 -5.41 2.72
C VAL A 82 8.74 -4.30 2.63
N LEU A 83 7.53 -4.54 3.12
CA LEU A 83 6.45 -3.57 3.15
C LEU A 83 5.93 -3.46 4.59
N SER A 84 5.67 -2.25 5.05
CA SER A 84 4.84 -2.01 6.23
C SER A 84 3.98 -0.79 6.01
N MET A 85 2.78 -0.81 6.59
CA MET A 85 1.80 0.26 6.46
C MET A 85 1.19 0.54 7.82
N SER A 86 1.11 1.82 8.17
CA SER A 86 0.30 2.29 9.28
C SER A 86 -0.56 3.46 8.84
N GLY A 87 -1.63 3.70 9.57
CA GLY A 87 -2.49 4.81 9.28
C GLY A 87 -3.46 5.11 10.39
N HIS A 88 -4.08 6.29 10.28
CA HIS A 88 -5.26 6.65 11.04
C HIS A 88 -6.17 7.52 10.18
N ARG A 89 -7.44 7.55 10.57
CA ARG A 89 -8.41 8.48 10.00
C ARG A 89 -8.19 9.87 10.60
N ILE A 90 -8.29 10.92 9.79
CA ILE A 90 -8.36 12.31 10.24
C ILE A 90 -9.83 12.78 10.17
N PRO A 91 -10.33 13.56 11.15
CA PRO A 91 -11.65 14.20 11.05
C PRO A 91 -11.76 15.03 9.76
N GLY A 92 -12.86 14.88 9.02
CA GLY A 92 -13.05 15.57 7.74
C GLY A 92 -12.86 14.70 6.49
N GLY A 93 -12.70 13.38 6.65
CA GLY A 93 -12.80 12.44 5.51
C GLY A 93 -11.48 12.13 4.81
N THR A 94 -10.36 12.35 5.50
CA THR A 94 -9.02 12.02 5.02
C THR A 94 -8.45 10.88 5.86
N VAL A 95 -7.57 10.06 5.28
CA VAL A 95 -6.76 9.06 5.98
C VAL A 95 -5.30 9.48 5.86
N GLU A 96 -4.58 9.52 6.97
CA GLU A 96 -3.12 9.61 6.95
C GLU A 96 -2.54 8.21 6.93
N LEU A 97 -1.69 7.93 5.96
CA LEU A 97 -0.99 6.67 5.78
C LEU A 97 0.52 6.92 5.84
N ARG A 98 1.25 6.04 6.51
CA ARG A 98 2.71 5.96 6.48
C ARG A 98 3.08 4.60 5.93
N ILE A 99 3.76 4.60 4.80
CA ILE A 99 4.19 3.39 4.12
C ILE A 99 5.70 3.35 4.07
N ALA A 100 6.28 2.24 4.51
CA ALA A 100 7.70 1.96 4.33
C ALA A 100 7.87 0.80 3.35
N VAL A 101 8.76 0.98 2.38
CA VAL A 101 9.13 -0.04 1.39
C VAL A 101 10.64 -0.16 1.37
N LEU A 102 11.16 -1.34 1.70
CA LEU A 102 12.59 -1.57 1.79
C LEU A 102 13.19 -1.92 0.44
N ARG A 103 14.49 -1.63 0.28
CA ARG A 103 15.31 -2.06 -0.88
C ARG A 103 14.77 -1.61 -2.24
N MET A 104 14.13 -0.44 -2.31
CA MET A 104 13.65 0.11 -3.57
C MET A 104 14.82 0.63 -4.42
N ARG A 105 14.66 0.58 -5.74
CA ARG A 105 15.64 1.06 -6.73
C ARG A 105 15.10 2.25 -7.51
N ALA A 106 15.91 3.28 -7.64
CA ALA A 106 15.65 4.43 -8.51
C ALA A 106 16.15 4.16 -9.94
N SER A 107 15.79 5.03 -10.90
CA SER A 107 16.20 4.91 -12.32
C SER A 107 17.70 5.06 -12.55
N ASP A 108 18.42 5.66 -11.59
CA ASP A 108 19.88 5.79 -11.60
C ASP A 108 20.59 4.67 -10.82
N ASP A 109 19.91 3.53 -10.63
CA ASP A 109 20.40 2.31 -9.98
C ASP A 109 20.75 2.44 -8.49
N ARG A 110 20.44 3.57 -7.86
CA ARG A 110 20.55 3.69 -6.40
C ARG A 110 19.50 2.85 -5.71
N THR A 111 19.89 2.21 -4.62
CA THR A 111 18.99 1.48 -3.72
C THR A 111 18.80 2.25 -2.41
N ALA A 112 17.56 2.32 -1.93
CA ALA A 112 17.23 2.91 -0.64
C ALA A 112 15.96 2.27 -0.04
N ASP A 113 15.82 2.39 1.27
CA ASP A 113 14.55 2.19 1.94
C ASP A 113 13.75 3.50 1.83
N VAL A 114 12.50 3.41 1.38
CA VAL A 114 11.65 4.56 1.09
C VAL A 114 10.50 4.59 2.09
N VAL A 115 10.33 5.73 2.74
CA VAL A 115 9.19 5.98 3.62
C VAL A 115 8.40 7.15 3.04
N VAL A 116 7.12 6.91 2.73
CA VAL A 116 6.22 7.93 2.20
C VAL A 116 5.02 8.11 3.14
N GLY A 117 4.74 9.36 3.47
CA GLY A 117 3.52 9.76 4.15
C GLY A 117 2.52 10.30 3.14
N LEU A 118 1.28 9.80 3.17
CA LEU A 118 0.20 10.21 2.28
C LEU A 118 -0.99 10.67 3.13
N ARG A 119 -1.61 11.78 2.75
CA ARG A 119 -2.96 12.16 3.18
C ARG A 119 -3.88 11.89 2.01
N THR A 120 -4.77 10.92 2.14
CA THR A 120 -5.58 10.46 1.00
C THR A 120 -7.06 10.51 1.37
N PRO A 121 -7.94 11.04 0.49
CA PRO A 121 -9.38 11.05 0.74
C PRO A 121 -9.91 9.63 0.97
N GLN A 122 -10.83 9.46 1.93
CA GLN A 122 -11.41 8.15 2.28
C GLN A 122 -11.94 7.40 1.06
N ALA A 123 -12.65 8.10 0.16
CA ALA A 123 -13.18 7.50 -1.05
C ALA A 123 -12.09 6.89 -1.95
N ALA A 124 -10.92 7.53 -2.04
CA ALA A 124 -9.78 7.03 -2.78
C ALA A 124 -9.11 5.84 -2.07
N VAL A 125 -9.06 5.83 -0.74
CA VAL A 125 -8.58 4.67 0.03
C VAL A 125 -9.50 3.47 -0.15
N SER A 126 -10.82 3.64 -0.04
CA SER A 126 -11.80 2.57 -0.30
C SER A 126 -11.74 2.08 -1.75
N ALA A 127 -11.49 2.97 -2.71
CA ALA A 127 -11.29 2.59 -4.12
C ALA A 127 -10.02 1.75 -4.29
N ALA A 128 -8.91 2.18 -3.70
CA ALA A 128 -7.65 1.43 -3.72
C ALA A 128 -7.80 0.03 -3.11
N ALA A 129 -8.56 -0.12 -2.03
CA ALA A 129 -8.89 -1.42 -1.44
C ALA A 129 -9.61 -2.34 -2.44
N ARG A 130 -10.65 -1.82 -3.12
CA ARG A 130 -11.39 -2.57 -4.16
C ARG A 130 -10.51 -2.93 -5.35
N ASP A 131 -9.67 -2.00 -5.80
CA ASP A 131 -8.74 -2.24 -6.91
C ASP A 131 -7.70 -3.31 -6.58
N LEU A 132 -7.25 -3.39 -5.31
CA LEU A 132 -6.37 -4.45 -4.86
C LEU A 132 -7.07 -5.81 -4.95
N LEU A 133 -8.29 -5.93 -4.41
CA LEU A 133 -9.06 -7.17 -4.47
C LEU A 133 -9.35 -7.60 -5.92
N ALA A 134 -9.76 -6.66 -6.77
CA ALA A 134 -10.01 -6.93 -8.18
C ALA A 134 -8.73 -7.42 -8.90
N GLY A 135 -7.59 -6.81 -8.61
CA GLY A 135 -6.29 -7.25 -9.14
C GLY A 135 -5.91 -8.66 -8.68
N LEU A 136 -6.17 -9.00 -7.41
CA LEU A 136 -5.92 -10.35 -6.87
C LEU A 136 -6.85 -11.40 -7.51
N ASP A 137 -8.12 -11.05 -7.71
CA ASP A 137 -9.11 -11.95 -8.30
C ASP A 137 -8.85 -12.20 -9.79
N ALA A 138 -8.23 -11.26 -10.49
CA ALA A 138 -7.84 -11.40 -11.89
C ALA A 138 -6.64 -12.35 -12.11
N LEU A 139 -5.89 -12.69 -11.06
CA LEU A 139 -4.79 -13.67 -11.13
C LEU A 139 -5.25 -15.13 -11.01
N ARG A 140 -6.57 -15.37 -10.92
CA ARG A 140 -7.16 -16.72 -10.82
C ARG A 140 -7.12 -17.50 -12.12
#